data_AF-A0A2V6C7Y5-F1
#
_entry.id   AF-A0A2V6C7Y5-F1
#
_cell.length_a   1.000
_cell.length_b   1.000
_cell.length_c   1.000
_cell.angle_alpha   90.00
_cell.angle_beta   90.00
_cell.angle_gamma   90.00
#
_symmetry.space_group_name_H-M   'P 1'
#
loop_
_entity.id
_entity.type
_entity.pdbx_description
1 polymer ?
#
loop_
_entity_poly.entity_id
_entity_poly.type
_entity_poly.pdbx_seq_one_letter_code
_entity_poly.pdbx_strand_id
1 'polypeptide(L)'
;TRDGDVIIKGGALKSRGLEKFQRVFLEEMIKLLMEGKPEAIGELRNEFEQKIRNREWSIDMLMKTDTLQNSLDKYRQKIAASARNRAAAYELALASGRNYRPGDQISYYVKATSKKAPAYEAAKLASEFDPQNRDENVDYYVAKLDELVKKFSGLTAAAASTAKQEDLDL
;
A
#
# COMPACT_ATOMS: atom_id res chain seq x y z
N THR A 1 24.71 -7.81 5.09
CA THR A 1 24.85 -6.65 4.19
C THR A 1 23.83 -5.61 4.60
N ARG A 2 24.23 -4.34 4.61
CA ARG A 2 23.43 -3.19 5.05
C ARG A 2 22.44 -2.81 3.94
N ASP A 3 21.27 -3.41 3.95
CA ASP A 3 20.08 -2.90 3.24
C ASP A 3 18.88 -3.52 3.94
N GLY A 4 17.92 -2.69 4.36
CA GLY A 4 16.71 -3.05 5.12
C GLY A 4 15.70 -3.87 4.31
N ASP A 5 16.16 -4.79 3.48
CA ASP A 5 15.32 -5.71 2.73
C ASP A 5 14.80 -6.79 3.66
N VAL A 6 13.63 -6.55 4.23
CA VAL A 6 12.81 -7.58 4.88
C VAL A 6 12.30 -8.53 3.78
N ILE A 7 13.04 -9.62 3.54
CA ILE A 7 12.62 -10.70 2.64
C ILE A 7 11.66 -11.62 3.42
N ILE A 8 10.36 -11.32 3.39
CA ILE A 8 9.39 -12.26 3.97
C ILE A 8 9.16 -13.40 2.99
N LYS A 9 9.57 -14.61 3.41
CA LYS A 9 9.40 -15.84 2.63
C LYS A 9 7.93 -16.25 2.62
N GLY A 10 7.30 -16.06 1.47
CA GLY A 10 5.90 -16.37 1.20
C GLY A 10 5.36 -15.37 0.17
N GLY A 11 4.76 -15.84 -0.92
CA GLY A 11 4.30 -14.97 -2.03
C GLY A 11 3.34 -13.85 -1.63
N ALA A 12 2.85 -13.85 -0.39
CA ALA A 12 2.02 -12.82 0.22
C ALA A 12 2.71 -11.44 0.37
N LEU A 13 4.05 -11.35 0.28
CA LEU A 13 4.84 -10.14 0.58
C LEU A 13 5.85 -9.74 -0.49
N LYS A 14 5.42 -9.68 -1.76
CA LYS A 14 6.19 -8.90 -2.73
C LYS A 14 6.03 -7.41 -2.41
N SER A 15 6.98 -6.85 -1.64
CA SER A 15 7.08 -5.43 -1.24
C SER A 15 6.85 -4.44 -2.38
N ARG A 16 7.24 -4.82 -3.61
CA ARG A 16 7.08 -4.00 -4.83
C ARG A 16 5.62 -3.61 -5.14
N GLY A 17 4.65 -4.33 -4.58
CA GLY A 17 3.22 -4.05 -4.79
C GLY A 17 2.59 -3.08 -3.78
N LEU A 18 3.30 -2.73 -2.70
CA LEU A 18 2.73 -1.97 -1.58
C LEU A 18 3.07 -0.48 -1.67
N GLU A 19 2.13 0.37 -1.24
CA GLU A 19 2.40 1.78 -0.96
C GLU A 19 3.50 1.91 0.12
N LYS A 20 4.18 3.06 0.15
CA LYS A 20 5.30 3.28 1.08
C LYS A 20 4.87 3.16 2.55
N PHE A 21 3.74 3.75 2.94
CA PHE A 21 3.24 3.67 4.32
C PHE A 21 3.00 2.22 4.78
N GLN A 22 2.49 1.35 3.90
CA GLN A 22 2.29 -0.06 4.24
C GLN A 22 3.61 -0.78 4.48
N ARG A 23 4.65 -0.47 3.69
CA ARG A 23 6.00 -1.04 3.87
C ARG A 23 6.61 -0.61 5.20
N VAL A 24 6.54 0.69 5.51
CA VAL A 24 7.05 1.22 6.78
C VAL A 24 6.28 0.61 7.95
N PHE A 25 4.95 0.52 7.87
CA PHE A 25 4.14 -0.13 8.91
C PHE A 25 4.57 -1.58 9.16
N LEU A 26 4.77 -2.36 8.08
CA LEU A 26 5.21 -3.75 8.20
C LEU A 26 6.59 -3.85 8.85
N GLU A 27 7.51 -2.97 8.49
CA GLU A 27 8.85 -2.93 9.06
C GLU A 27 8.80 -2.69 10.58
N GLU A 28 8.07 -1.66 11.02
CA GLU A 28 7.90 -1.34 12.43
C GLU A 28 7.14 -2.44 13.20
N MET A 29 6.11 -3.01 12.61
CA MET A 29 5.38 -4.15 13.19
C MET A 29 6.30 -5.35 13.39
N ILE A 30 7.17 -5.66 12.43
CA ILE A 30 8.13 -6.78 12.54
C ILE A 30 9.17 -6.50 13.61
N LYS A 31 9.66 -5.25 13.74
CA LYS A 31 10.55 -4.85 14.83
C LYS A 31 9.91 -5.12 16.19
N LEU A 32 8.65 -4.68 16.40
CA LEU A 32 7.92 -4.94 17.64
C LEU A 32 7.77 -6.44 17.93
N LEU A 33 7.49 -7.26 16.93
CA LEU A 33 7.42 -8.71 17.09
C LEU A 33 8.77 -9.32 17.47
N MET A 34 9.86 -8.86 16.87
CA MET A 34 11.23 -9.30 17.20
C MET A 34 11.67 -8.86 18.60
N GLU A 35 11.14 -7.74 19.10
CA GLU A 35 11.34 -7.24 20.46
C GLU A 35 10.43 -7.90 21.50
N GLY A 36 9.55 -8.84 21.09
CA GLY A 36 8.61 -9.49 21.99
C GLY A 36 7.49 -8.57 22.48
N LYS A 37 7.15 -7.51 21.73
CA LYS A 37 6.13 -6.49 22.08
C LYS A 37 4.90 -6.51 21.15
N PRO A 38 4.22 -7.64 20.96
CA PRO A 38 3.06 -7.71 20.06
C PRO A 38 1.87 -6.83 20.51
N GLU A 39 1.78 -6.49 21.79
CA GLU A 39 0.76 -5.59 22.35
C GLU A 39 0.88 -4.15 21.83
N ALA A 40 2.10 -3.68 21.52
CA ALA A 40 2.35 -2.34 21.01
C ALA A 40 1.89 -2.14 19.55
N ILE A 41 1.53 -3.23 18.83
CA ILE A 41 1.10 -3.16 17.43
C ILE A 41 -0.23 -2.40 17.29
N GLY A 42 -1.11 -2.48 18.30
CA GLY A 42 -2.35 -1.71 18.34
C GLY A 42 -2.10 -0.19 18.35
N GLU A 43 -1.12 0.25 19.16
CA GLU A 43 -0.70 1.64 19.23
C GLU A 43 -0.05 2.11 17.94
N LEU A 44 0.85 1.29 17.36
CA LEU A 44 1.46 1.56 16.05
C LEU A 44 0.41 1.76 14.95
N ARG A 45 -0.62 0.90 14.93
CA ARG A 45 -1.73 1.03 13.97
C ARG A 45 -2.48 2.35 14.16
N ASN A 46 -2.76 2.73 15.40
CA ASN A 46 -3.47 3.97 15.70
C ASN A 46 -2.63 5.20 15.33
N GLU A 47 -1.33 5.18 15.57
CA GLU A 47 -0.41 6.25 15.17
C GLU A 47 -0.45 6.45 13.64
N PHE A 48 -0.37 5.36 12.87
CA PHE A 48 -0.45 5.41 11.41
C PHE A 48 -1.80 5.94 10.93
N GLU A 49 -2.91 5.48 11.52
CA GLU A 49 -4.24 6.01 11.19
C GLU A 49 -4.31 7.52 11.45
N GLN A 50 -3.85 8.00 12.61
CA GLN A 50 -3.88 9.43 12.93
C GLN A 50 -3.05 10.23 11.93
N LYS A 51 -1.84 9.78 11.59
CA LYS A 51 -1.00 10.44 10.58
C LYS A 51 -1.69 10.54 9.21
N ILE A 52 -2.42 9.50 8.80
CA ILE A 52 -3.20 9.51 7.54
C ILE A 52 -4.38 10.49 7.66
N ARG A 53 -5.15 10.45 8.75
CA ARG A 53 -6.33 11.30 8.97
C ARG A 53 -5.99 12.77 9.09
N ASN A 54 -4.92 13.08 9.82
CA ASN A 54 -4.39 14.42 10.00
C ASN A 54 -3.59 14.91 8.79
N ARG A 55 -3.40 14.06 7.77
CA ARG A 55 -2.67 14.38 6.54
C ARG A 55 -1.24 14.84 6.81
N GLU A 56 -0.61 14.26 7.82
CA GLU A 56 0.74 14.64 8.28
C GLU A 56 1.84 14.30 7.26
N TRP A 57 1.58 13.33 6.38
CA TRP A 57 2.54 12.91 5.37
C TRP A 57 2.39 13.62 4.02
N SER A 58 3.51 13.71 3.29
CA SER A 58 3.48 14.01 1.85
C SER A 58 2.83 12.87 1.07
N ILE A 59 2.43 13.16 -0.17
CA ILE A 59 1.82 12.15 -1.04
C ILE A 59 2.77 10.98 -1.32
N ASP A 60 4.08 11.15 -1.19
CA ASP A 60 5.07 10.08 -1.40
C ASP A 60 4.89 8.88 -0.46
N MET A 61 4.27 9.10 0.70
CA MET A 61 3.94 8.02 1.63
C MET A 61 2.74 7.19 1.15
N LEU A 62 1.81 7.81 0.42
CA LEU A 62 0.53 7.22 0.04
C LEU A 62 0.48 6.80 -1.43
N MET A 63 1.34 7.36 -2.28
CA MET A 63 1.36 7.03 -3.69
C MET A 63 1.87 5.59 -3.90
N LYS A 64 1.39 5.01 -4.99
CA LYS A 64 1.82 3.74 -5.52
C LYS A 64 2.57 3.99 -6.83
N THR A 65 3.64 3.24 -7.03
CA THR A 65 4.39 3.26 -8.30
C THR A 65 4.33 1.87 -8.92
N ASP A 66 3.70 1.76 -10.08
CA ASP A 66 3.60 0.51 -10.83
C ASP A 66 4.35 0.61 -12.15
N THR A 67 5.05 -0.46 -12.52
CA THR A 67 5.73 -0.57 -13.81
C THR A 67 4.82 -1.23 -14.85
N LEU A 68 4.65 -0.58 -16.00
CA LEU A 68 3.90 -1.12 -17.12
C LEU A 68 4.63 -2.35 -17.68
N GLN A 69 3.97 -3.50 -17.63
CA GLN A 69 4.53 -4.79 -18.09
C GLN A 69 4.20 -5.10 -19.55
N ASN A 70 3.15 -4.49 -20.11
CA ASN A 70 2.72 -4.68 -21.49
C ASN A 70 2.49 -3.31 -22.13
N SER A 71 2.42 -3.28 -23.47
CA SER A 71 1.98 -2.07 -24.18
C SER A 71 0.53 -1.74 -23.83
N LEU A 72 0.17 -0.46 -24.01
CA LEU A 72 -1.19 0.02 -23.79
C LEU A 72 -2.22 -0.71 -24.68
N ASP A 73 -1.86 -1.03 -25.93
CA ASP A 73 -2.73 -1.77 -26.83
C ASP A 73 -2.96 -3.22 -26.38
N LYS A 74 -1.90 -3.90 -25.95
CA LYS A 74 -2.03 -5.27 -25.40
C LYS A 74 -2.84 -5.27 -24.12
N TYR A 75 -2.75 -4.23 -23.30
CA TYR A 75 -3.62 -4.04 -22.15
C TYR A 75 -5.08 -3.87 -22.58
N ARG A 76 -5.38 -2.96 -23.51
CA ARG A 76 -6.75 -2.74 -24.03
C ARG A 76 -7.37 -4.02 -24.59
N GLN A 77 -6.61 -4.79 -25.38
CA GLN A 77 -7.05 -6.09 -25.91
C GLN A 77 -7.41 -7.07 -24.78
N LYS A 78 -6.59 -7.15 -23.72
CA LYS A 78 -6.88 -8.02 -22.57
C LYS A 78 -8.10 -7.59 -21.78
N ILE A 79 -8.34 -6.28 -21.64
CA ILE A 79 -9.56 -5.76 -21.00
C ILE A 79 -10.79 -6.10 -21.86
N ALA A 80 -10.72 -5.88 -23.18
CA ALA A 80 -11.82 -6.18 -24.10
C ALA A 80 -12.16 -7.68 -24.15
N ALA A 81 -11.14 -8.54 -24.02
CA ALA A 81 -11.31 -9.99 -23.94
C ALA A 81 -11.65 -10.51 -22.53
N SER A 82 -11.86 -9.63 -21.53
CA SER A 82 -12.05 -9.99 -20.12
C SER A 82 -10.95 -10.89 -19.53
N ALA A 83 -9.75 -10.87 -20.13
CA ALA A 83 -8.60 -11.68 -19.75
C ALA A 83 -7.75 -11.01 -18.65
N ARG A 84 -8.13 -9.82 -18.19
CA ARG A 84 -7.50 -9.09 -17.10
C ARG A 84 -8.46 -8.07 -16.47
N ASN A 85 -8.29 -7.79 -15.18
CA ASN A 85 -8.92 -6.66 -14.51
C ASN A 85 -8.27 -5.32 -14.89
N ARG A 86 -9.05 -4.24 -14.80
CA ARG A 86 -8.53 -2.87 -14.96
C ARG A 86 -7.50 -2.52 -13.90
N ALA A 87 -6.50 -1.74 -14.28
CA ALA A 87 -5.40 -1.34 -13.41
C ALA A 87 -5.15 0.17 -13.52
N ALA A 88 -5.15 0.86 -12.39
CA ALA A 88 -4.99 2.32 -12.29
C ALA A 88 -3.84 2.87 -13.13
N ALA A 89 -2.66 2.26 -13.04
CA ALA A 89 -1.48 2.68 -13.81
C ALA A 89 -1.72 2.69 -15.34
N TYR A 90 -2.43 1.68 -15.87
CA TYR A 90 -2.74 1.63 -17.30
C TYR A 90 -3.85 2.59 -17.67
N GLU A 91 -4.89 2.73 -16.85
CA GLU A 91 -5.96 3.70 -17.09
C GLU A 91 -5.42 5.14 -17.11
N LEU A 92 -4.52 5.49 -16.17
CA LEU A 92 -3.84 6.78 -16.16
C LEU A 92 -2.91 6.97 -17.35
N ALA A 93 -2.13 5.95 -17.71
CA ALA A 93 -1.27 6.00 -18.89
C ALA A 93 -2.09 6.26 -20.16
N LEU A 94 -3.22 5.58 -20.32
CA LEU A 94 -4.16 5.78 -21.43
C LEU A 94 -4.77 7.19 -21.44
N ALA A 95 -5.19 7.69 -20.29
CA ALA A 95 -5.82 9.01 -20.16
C ALA A 95 -4.83 10.17 -20.39
N SER A 96 -3.54 9.96 -20.10
CA SER A 96 -2.52 11.02 -20.20
C SER A 96 -2.19 11.47 -21.62
N GLY A 97 -2.52 10.67 -22.64
CA GLY A 97 -2.08 10.88 -24.02
C GLY A 97 -0.57 10.75 -24.26
N ARG A 98 0.23 10.42 -23.23
CA ARG A 98 1.68 10.22 -23.35
C ARG A 98 2.00 8.86 -23.95
N ASN A 99 3.11 8.80 -24.67
CA ASN A 99 3.57 7.56 -25.30
C ASN A 99 4.32 6.65 -24.32
N TYR A 100 3.58 6.08 -23.36
CA TYR A 100 4.13 5.13 -22.38
C TYR A 100 4.44 3.77 -23.01
N ARG A 101 5.56 3.18 -22.58
CA ARG A 101 6.11 1.91 -23.06
C ARG A 101 6.21 0.88 -21.94
N PRO A 102 6.28 -0.42 -22.27
CA PRO A 102 6.67 -1.43 -21.29
C PRO A 102 8.00 -1.05 -20.62
N GLY A 103 8.03 -1.13 -19.29
CA GLY A 103 9.16 -0.67 -18.48
C GLY A 103 8.94 0.70 -17.82
N ASP A 104 8.04 1.53 -18.36
CA ASP A 104 7.75 2.84 -17.76
C ASP A 104 7.03 2.69 -16.41
N GLN A 105 7.32 3.63 -15.51
CA GLN A 105 6.72 3.69 -14.19
C GLN A 105 5.62 4.76 -14.15
N ILE A 106 4.50 4.40 -13.53
CA ILE A 106 3.39 5.31 -13.25
C ILE A 106 3.25 5.43 -11.74
N SER A 107 3.50 6.63 -11.22
CA SER A 107 3.25 6.98 -9.83
C SER A 107 1.89 7.68 -9.70
N TYR A 108 1.05 7.17 -8.81
CA TYR A 108 -0.33 7.63 -8.66
C TYR A 108 -0.84 7.48 -7.24
N TYR A 109 -1.89 8.21 -6.90
CA TYR A 109 -2.60 8.13 -5.63
C TYR A 109 -4.10 8.04 -5.88
N VAL A 110 -4.88 7.69 -4.85
CA VAL A 110 -6.34 7.61 -4.94
C VAL A 110 -6.94 8.87 -4.35
N LYS A 111 -7.70 9.60 -5.15
CA LYS A 111 -8.39 10.83 -4.74
C LYS A 111 -9.77 10.53 -4.16
N ALA A 112 -10.24 11.43 -3.30
CA ALA A 112 -11.61 11.38 -2.80
C ALA A 112 -12.60 11.61 -3.96
N THR A 113 -13.72 10.90 -3.92
CA THR A 113 -14.80 11.01 -4.91
C THR A 113 -16.12 11.18 -4.18
N SER A 114 -17.04 11.95 -4.78
CA SER A 114 -18.38 12.19 -4.20
C SER A 114 -19.25 10.92 -4.15
N LYS A 115 -18.93 9.92 -4.97
CA LYS A 115 -19.55 8.59 -4.98
C LYS A 115 -18.46 7.54 -4.83
N LYS A 116 -18.78 6.39 -4.25
CA LYS A 116 -17.85 5.26 -4.16
C LYS A 116 -17.48 4.79 -5.57
N ALA A 117 -16.22 4.95 -5.94
CA ALA A 117 -15.69 4.54 -7.24
C ALA A 117 -14.59 3.48 -7.04
N PRO A 118 -14.39 2.57 -8.00
CA PRO A 118 -13.22 1.70 -8.00
C PRO A 118 -11.94 2.52 -7.98
N ALA A 119 -10.91 2.02 -7.28
CA ALA A 119 -9.65 2.74 -7.12
C ALA A 119 -8.97 3.10 -8.46
N TYR A 120 -9.19 2.33 -9.53
CA TYR A 120 -8.64 2.63 -10.86
C TYR A 120 -9.30 3.84 -11.53
N GLU A 121 -10.55 4.18 -11.18
CA GLU A 121 -11.25 5.37 -11.68
C GLU A 121 -10.96 6.59 -10.82
N ALA A 122 -10.75 6.39 -9.53
CA ALA A 122 -10.38 7.42 -8.57
C ALA A 122 -8.86 7.68 -8.52
N ALA A 123 -8.06 7.02 -9.36
CA ALA A 123 -6.63 7.24 -9.41
C ALA A 123 -6.29 8.58 -10.07
N LYS A 124 -5.22 9.23 -9.62
CA LYS A 124 -4.66 10.47 -10.17
C LYS A 124 -3.14 10.41 -10.17
N LEU A 125 -2.48 11.00 -11.17
CA LEU A 125 -1.02 10.97 -11.24
C LEU A 125 -0.42 11.72 -10.04
N ALA A 126 0.63 11.17 -9.44
CA ALA A 126 1.31 11.81 -8.32
C ALA A 126 1.89 13.18 -8.70
N SER A 127 2.25 13.37 -9.97
CA SER A 127 2.69 14.67 -10.51
C SER A 127 1.60 15.74 -10.55
N GLU A 128 0.33 15.36 -10.41
CA GLU A 128 -0.82 16.27 -10.38
C GLU A 128 -1.32 16.53 -8.95
N PHE A 129 -0.60 16.03 -7.94
CA PHE A 129 -0.91 16.29 -6.55
C PHE A 129 -0.63 17.76 -6.20
N ASP A 130 -1.60 18.42 -5.58
CA ASP A 130 -1.47 19.78 -5.07
C ASP A 130 -1.43 19.74 -3.53
N PRO A 131 -0.29 20.07 -2.88
CA PRO A 131 -0.18 20.07 -1.43
C PRO A 131 -1.02 21.16 -0.74
N GLN A 132 -1.45 22.20 -1.46
CA GLN A 132 -2.35 23.24 -0.93
C GLN A 132 -3.81 22.83 -1.04
N ASN A 133 -4.18 22.05 -2.06
CA ASN A 133 -5.54 21.57 -2.32
C ASN A 133 -5.59 20.04 -2.32
N ARG A 134 -5.30 19.48 -1.15
CA ARG A 134 -5.13 18.03 -0.93
C ARG A 134 -6.42 17.25 -1.19
N ASP A 135 -6.43 16.41 -2.22
CA ASP A 135 -7.59 15.63 -2.66
C ASP A 135 -7.45 14.12 -2.41
N GLU A 136 -6.45 13.65 -1.67
CA GLU A 136 -6.27 12.23 -1.35
C GLU A 136 -7.43 11.64 -0.53
N ASN A 137 -7.76 10.38 -0.79
CA ASN A 137 -8.82 9.66 -0.11
C ASN A 137 -8.32 9.04 1.21
N VAL A 138 -8.43 9.79 2.30
CA VAL A 138 -8.04 9.37 3.66
C VAL A 138 -8.62 8.00 4.03
N ASP A 139 -9.93 7.79 3.84
CA ASP A 139 -10.60 6.55 4.25
C ASP A 139 -10.14 5.34 3.43
N TYR A 140 -9.80 5.54 2.15
CA TYR A 140 -9.18 4.49 1.33
C TYR A 140 -7.86 4.01 1.94
N TYR A 141 -7.01 4.94 2.38
CA TYR A 141 -5.69 4.61 2.94
C TYR A 141 -5.79 4.01 4.35
N VAL A 142 -6.76 4.44 5.16
CA VAL A 142 -7.05 3.79 6.45
C VAL A 142 -7.57 2.37 6.23
N ALA A 143 -8.48 2.15 5.29
CA ALA A 143 -8.96 0.81 4.96
C ALA A 143 -7.82 -0.12 4.49
N LYS A 144 -6.86 0.42 3.72
CA LYS A 144 -5.65 -0.30 3.32
C LYS A 144 -4.76 -0.68 4.51
N LEU A 145 -4.67 0.16 5.53
CA LEU A 145 -3.99 -0.16 6.78
C LEU A 145 -4.71 -1.29 7.53
N ASP A 146 -6.04 -1.25 7.60
CA ASP A 146 -6.83 -2.28 8.27
C ASP A 146 -6.75 -3.64 7.57
N GLU A 147 -6.81 -3.65 6.23
CA GLU A 147 -6.59 -4.85 5.41
C GLU A 147 -5.21 -5.46 5.68
N LEU A 148 -4.20 -4.61 5.83
CA LEU A 148 -2.85 -5.03 6.12
C LEU A 148 -2.78 -5.68 7.50
N VAL A 149 -3.23 -5.00 8.56
CA VAL A 149 -3.22 -5.55 9.92
C VAL A 149 -4.01 -6.87 10.01
N LYS A 150 -5.19 -6.93 9.38
CA LYS A 150 -6.01 -8.15 9.33
C LYS A 150 -5.24 -9.32 8.71
N LYS A 151 -4.46 -9.08 7.65
CA LYS A 151 -3.66 -10.10 6.96
C LYS A 151 -2.54 -10.68 7.84
N PHE A 152 -2.05 -9.92 8.82
CA PHE A 152 -0.98 -10.34 9.73
C PHE A 152 -1.47 -10.73 11.13
N SER A 153 -2.79 -10.70 11.38
CA SER A 153 -3.36 -11.04 12.68
C SER A 153 -2.96 -12.42 13.22
N GLY A 154 -2.78 -13.41 12.34
CA GLY A 154 -2.29 -14.74 12.73
C GLY A 154 -0.84 -14.73 13.21
N LEU A 155 0.03 -13.92 12.60
CA LEU A 155 1.42 -13.77 13.01
C LEU A 155 1.52 -13.07 14.37
N THR A 156 0.73 -12.00 14.57
CA THR A 156 0.72 -11.26 15.82
C THR A 156 0.16 -12.09 16.98
N ALA A 157 -0.88 -12.89 16.72
CA ALA A 157 -1.47 -13.78 17.72
C ALA A 157 -0.51 -14.91 18.16
N ALA A 158 0.24 -15.48 17.21
CA ALA A 158 1.25 -16.48 17.51
C ALA A 158 2.37 -15.90 18.39
N ALA A 159 2.90 -14.73 18.03
CA ALA A 159 3.95 -14.06 18.80
C ALA A 159 3.50 -13.67 20.22
N ALA A 160 2.28 -13.17 20.39
CA ALA A 160 1.71 -12.86 21.70
C ALA A 160 1.57 -14.09 22.61
N SER A 161 1.33 -15.26 22.02
CA SER A 161 1.22 -16.51 22.77
C SER A 161 2.59 -17.01 23.25
N THR A 162 3.64 -16.85 22.44
CA THR A 162 5.02 -17.19 22.79
C THR A 162 5.59 -16.27 23.87
N ALA A 163 5.41 -14.94 23.73
CA ALA A 163 5.88 -13.98 24.73
C ALA A 163 5.28 -14.23 26.12
N LYS A 164 4.00 -14.64 26.17
CA LYS A 164 3.32 -14.96 27.43
C LYS A 164 3.81 -16.25 28.09
N GLN A 165 4.32 -17.22 27.32
CA GLN A 165 4.90 -18.45 27.88
C GLN A 165 6.27 -18.18 28.51
N GLU A 166 7.11 -17.36 27.88
CA GLU A 166 8.43 -17.01 28.41
C GLU A 166 8.35 -16.21 29.72
N ASP A 167 7.33 -15.35 29.89
CA ASP A 167 7.08 -14.60 31.13
C ASP A 167 6.53 -15.46 32.29
N LEU A 168 5.97 -16.64 31.98
CA LEU A 168 5.46 -17.59 32.99
C LEU A 168 6.51 -18.62 33.45
N ASP A 169 7.57 -18.80 32.66
CA ASP A 169 8.67 -19.74 32.92
C ASP A 169 9.87 -19.08 33.65
N LEU A 170 9.75 -17.80 34.03
CA LEU A 170 10.70 -17.00 34.83
C LEU A 170 10.19 -16.77 36.26
#